data_AF-A0A930XDW5-F1
#
_entry.id   AF-A0A930XDW5-F1
#
_cell.length_a   1.000
_cell.length_b   1.000
_cell.length_c   1.000
_cell.angle_alpha   90.00
_cell.angle_beta   90.00
_cell.angle_gamma   90.00
#
_symmetry.space_group_name_H-M   'P 1'
#
loop_
_entity.id
_entity.type
_entity.pdbx_description
1 polymer ?
#
loop_
_entity_poly.entity_id
_entity_poly.type
_entity_poly.pdbx_seq_one_letter_code
_entity_poly.pdbx_strand_id
1 'polypeptide(L)'
;MRIKPIYLSLVASAIVLSYLFSASISAQTLRINSVATIISDMKPPHDAAPRGVPKHYSWVKGPELGMGNDPKNFRAMIAWGQLYEAEQGNPASNTRVQIRNIRTYILSKRTRRWRLLKSSVGVDGAAYREDFAGDANKPPDIRQERDGSVSVKAGGGYNYHFWTKNGRSLINPNDIGGIFTTCQARLVVDNPRKPDDRAKAKYILNMGGDYWLDLAAPWDHFKTNGGIGMGRFKYVRNRWQAFNMTTLPEAQIRRNPPPIS
;
A
#
# COMPACT_ATOMS: atom_id res chain seq x y z
N MET A 1 19.58 -52.91 -80.33
CA MET A 1 20.38 -51.71 -80.05
C MET A 1 19.99 -51.18 -78.67
N ARG A 2 20.94 -51.18 -77.70
CA ARG A 2 20.91 -50.61 -76.32
C ARG A 2 19.86 -51.09 -75.27
N ILE A 3 20.20 -52.16 -74.55
CA ILE A 3 20.48 -52.31 -73.09
C ILE A 3 19.74 -51.43 -72.02
N LYS A 4 18.99 -52.12 -71.11
CA LYS A 4 18.74 -51.95 -69.63
C LYS A 4 17.91 -50.73 -69.09
N PRO A 5 17.54 -50.67 -67.78
CA PRO A 5 16.75 -51.61 -66.95
C PRO A 5 15.71 -50.91 -65.99
N ILE A 6 14.93 -51.75 -65.30
CA ILE A 6 14.24 -51.68 -63.98
C ILE A 6 14.62 -50.49 -63.05
N TYR A 7 13.68 -49.90 -62.28
CA TYR A 7 13.75 -49.79 -60.79
C TYR A 7 12.47 -49.23 -60.12
N LEU A 8 12.02 -50.03 -59.15
CA LEU A 8 11.15 -49.80 -58.00
C LEU A 8 11.35 -48.41 -57.33
N SER A 9 10.28 -47.74 -56.95
CA SER A 9 10.34 -46.58 -56.03
C SER A 9 9.52 -46.88 -54.77
N LEU A 10 10.23 -47.22 -53.68
CA LEU A 10 9.68 -47.26 -52.33
C LEU A 10 9.55 -45.83 -51.80
N VAL A 11 8.38 -45.47 -51.28
CA VAL A 11 8.17 -44.25 -50.48
C VAL A 11 8.44 -44.59 -49.02
N ALA A 12 9.51 -44.01 -48.46
CA ALA A 12 9.79 -44.05 -47.02
C ALA A 12 9.41 -42.70 -46.40
N SER A 13 8.43 -42.70 -45.50
CA SER A 13 8.05 -41.54 -44.69
C SER A 13 8.94 -41.47 -43.45
N ALA A 14 9.74 -40.41 -43.33
CA ALA A 14 10.52 -40.13 -42.14
C ALA A 14 9.70 -39.29 -41.15
N ILE A 15 9.49 -39.80 -39.93
CA ILE A 15 8.94 -39.07 -38.79
C ILE A 15 10.11 -38.43 -38.05
N VAL A 16 10.19 -37.10 -38.06
CA VAL A 16 11.12 -36.32 -37.23
C VAL A 16 10.45 -36.05 -35.88
N LEU A 17 10.97 -36.68 -34.82
CA LEU A 17 10.55 -36.43 -33.44
C LEU A 17 11.41 -35.30 -32.85
N SER A 18 10.90 -34.07 -32.85
CA SER A 18 11.55 -32.93 -32.21
C SER A 18 11.22 -32.89 -30.71
N TYR A 19 12.20 -33.24 -29.87
CA TYR A 19 12.15 -32.99 -28.44
C TYR A 19 12.32 -31.50 -28.16
N LEU A 20 11.22 -30.81 -27.84
CA LEU A 20 11.27 -29.46 -27.28
C LEU A 20 11.50 -29.55 -25.77
N PHE A 21 12.69 -29.13 -25.32
CA PHE A 21 12.95 -28.80 -23.93
C PHE A 21 12.07 -27.60 -23.53
N SER A 22 10.99 -27.84 -22.80
CA SER A 22 10.29 -26.77 -22.08
C SER A 22 11.14 -26.36 -20.88
N ALA A 23 11.94 -25.31 -21.05
CA ALA A 23 12.50 -24.60 -19.91
C ALA A 23 11.35 -23.88 -19.18
N SER A 24 10.89 -24.45 -18.08
CA SER A 24 9.95 -23.80 -17.16
C SER A 24 10.61 -22.55 -16.56
N ILE A 25 10.38 -21.39 -17.18
CA ILE A 25 10.67 -20.10 -16.55
C ILE A 25 9.67 -19.96 -15.40
N SER A 26 10.10 -20.32 -14.20
CA SER A 26 9.43 -19.89 -12.97
C SER A 26 9.41 -18.36 -12.99
N ALA A 27 8.25 -17.77 -13.30
CA ALA A 27 8.01 -16.36 -13.09
C ALA A 27 8.20 -16.08 -11.60
N GLN A 28 9.38 -15.60 -11.22
CA GLN A 28 9.66 -15.15 -9.87
C GLN A 28 8.65 -14.03 -9.59
N THR A 29 7.60 -14.33 -8.81
CA THR A 29 6.58 -13.34 -8.45
C THR A 29 7.31 -12.15 -7.83
N LEU A 30 7.29 -11.01 -8.52
CA LEU A 30 7.96 -9.80 -8.05
C LEU A 30 7.36 -9.44 -6.69
N ARG A 31 8.16 -9.59 -5.62
CA ARG A 31 7.76 -9.23 -4.27
C ARG A 31 7.55 -7.71 -4.22
N ILE A 32 6.34 -7.26 -3.91
CA ILE A 32 5.98 -5.83 -3.95
C ILE A 32 6.61 -5.07 -2.78
N ASN A 33 6.82 -5.75 -1.66
CA ASN A 33 7.39 -5.19 -0.45
C ASN A 33 8.71 -5.90 -0.07
N SER A 34 9.53 -5.25 0.77
CA SER A 34 10.79 -5.80 1.25
C SER A 34 11.18 -5.20 2.60
N VAL A 35 12.08 -5.87 3.33
CA VAL A 35 12.65 -5.32 4.57
C VAL A 35 13.27 -3.95 4.33
N ALA A 36 14.00 -3.79 3.21
CA ALA A 36 14.61 -2.52 2.84
C ALA A 36 13.56 -1.42 2.60
N THR A 37 12.44 -1.76 1.95
CA THR A 37 11.34 -0.81 1.73
C THR A 37 10.67 -0.42 3.05
N ILE A 38 10.41 -1.37 3.95
CA ILE A 38 9.82 -1.10 5.26
C ILE A 38 10.69 -0.12 6.07
N ILE A 39 12.01 -0.37 6.10
CA ILE A 39 12.98 0.50 6.78
C ILE A 39 13.05 1.87 6.09
N SER A 40 13.11 1.88 4.76
CA SER A 40 13.21 3.11 3.96
C SER A 40 11.96 3.96 4.01
N ASP A 41 10.81 3.44 4.41
CA ASP A 41 9.61 4.25 4.57
C ASP A 41 9.60 5.02 5.90
N MET A 42 10.51 4.71 6.83
CA MET A 42 10.60 5.33 8.16
C MET A 42 11.85 6.22 8.37
N LYS A 43 12.59 6.57 7.30
CA LYS A 43 13.90 7.25 7.42
C LYS A 43 14.05 8.56 6.62
N PRO A 44 14.02 8.53 5.28
CA PRO A 44 14.20 9.74 4.49
C PRO A 44 12.98 10.65 4.60
N PRO A 45 13.12 11.93 4.23
CA PRO A 45 12.00 12.82 4.01
C PRO A 45 10.97 12.25 3.02
N HIS A 46 9.82 12.91 2.97
CA HIS A 46 8.82 12.64 1.95
C HIS A 46 9.37 12.86 0.53
N ASP A 47 8.89 12.10 -0.44
CA ASP A 47 9.19 12.35 -1.86
C ASP A 47 8.68 13.75 -2.31
N ALA A 48 7.63 14.25 -1.65
CA ALA A 48 7.13 15.61 -1.75
C ALA A 48 6.27 15.93 -0.52
N ALA A 49 6.12 17.22 -0.20
CA ALA A 49 5.17 17.65 0.81
C ALA A 49 3.72 17.40 0.33
N PRO A 50 2.80 17.02 1.22
CA PRO A 50 1.37 16.97 0.92
C PRO A 50 0.79 18.37 0.76
N ARG A 51 -0.01 18.57 -0.29
CA ARG A 51 -0.70 19.84 -0.54
C ARG A 51 -1.65 20.20 0.61
N GLY A 52 -1.71 21.49 0.94
CA GLY A 52 -2.68 22.05 1.89
C GLY A 52 -2.38 21.77 3.36
N VAL A 53 -1.29 21.07 3.68
CA VAL A 53 -0.89 20.78 5.06
C VAL A 53 -0.06 21.93 5.63
N PRO A 54 -0.40 22.48 6.81
CA PRO A 54 0.37 23.54 7.44
C PRO A 54 1.82 23.11 7.76
N LYS A 55 2.79 23.95 7.40
CA LYS A 55 4.23 23.65 7.57
C LYS A 55 4.69 23.45 9.03
N HIS A 56 3.90 23.92 9.99
CA HIS A 56 4.18 23.76 11.41
C HIS A 56 3.76 22.38 11.95
N TYR A 57 2.99 21.58 11.20
CA TYR A 57 2.69 20.20 11.57
C TYR A 57 3.96 19.36 11.45
N SER A 58 4.31 18.61 12.50
CA SER A 58 5.55 17.84 12.56
C SER A 58 5.67 16.83 11.42
N TRP A 59 4.56 16.15 11.11
CA TRP A 59 4.49 15.08 10.12
C TRP A 59 4.64 15.55 8.67
N VAL A 60 4.59 16.86 8.38
CA VAL A 60 4.83 17.37 7.02
C VAL A 60 6.29 17.21 6.60
N LYS A 61 7.21 17.02 7.55
CA LYS A 61 8.66 17.00 7.31
C LYS A 61 9.21 15.62 6.93
N GLY A 62 8.52 14.56 7.34
CA GLY A 62 9.00 13.19 7.15
C GLY A 62 8.15 12.18 7.91
N PRO A 63 8.57 10.91 7.92
CA PRO A 63 7.96 9.90 8.77
C PRO A 63 8.17 10.28 10.25
N GLU A 64 7.23 9.91 11.10
CA GLU A 64 7.32 10.17 12.54
C GLU A 64 6.67 9.06 13.36
N LEU A 65 7.09 8.96 14.62
CA LEU A 65 6.45 8.13 15.62
C LEU A 65 5.71 9.03 16.59
N GLY A 66 4.46 8.68 16.87
CA GLY A 66 3.69 9.27 17.97
C GLY A 66 3.84 8.40 19.20
N MET A 67 2.76 7.70 19.55
CA MET A 67 2.71 6.79 20.70
C MET A 67 3.54 5.51 20.53
N GLY A 68 3.90 5.14 19.30
CA GLY A 68 4.72 3.97 19.03
C GLY A 68 4.16 2.68 19.63
N ASN A 69 4.96 2.00 20.45
CA ASN A 69 4.59 0.72 21.08
C ASN A 69 3.88 0.87 22.43
N ASP A 70 3.59 2.10 22.89
CA ASP A 70 2.91 2.35 24.15
C ASP A 70 1.46 2.83 23.92
N PRO A 71 0.49 1.90 23.87
CA PRO A 71 -0.93 2.24 23.70
C PRO A 71 -1.57 2.86 24.95
N LYS A 72 -0.89 2.91 26.11
CA LYS A 72 -1.49 3.36 27.37
C LYS A 72 -2.83 2.65 27.68
N ASN A 73 -3.91 3.41 27.87
CA ASN A 73 -5.26 2.89 28.14
C ASN A 73 -6.05 2.53 26.87
N PHE A 74 -5.53 2.77 25.67
CA PHE A 74 -6.20 2.43 24.43
C PHE A 74 -6.30 0.90 24.26
N ARG A 75 -7.47 0.40 23.81
CA ARG A 75 -7.78 -1.04 23.67
C ARG A 75 -8.10 -1.44 22.24
N ALA A 76 -8.12 -0.49 21.31
CA ALA A 76 -8.29 -0.75 19.90
C ALA A 76 -7.24 -0.02 19.07
N MET A 77 -7.06 -0.46 17.83
CA MET A 77 -6.30 0.29 16.83
C MET A 77 -6.92 0.15 15.44
N ILE A 78 -6.54 1.04 14.54
CA ILE A 78 -6.86 0.97 13.12
C ILE A 78 -5.64 1.37 12.30
N ALA A 79 -5.38 0.66 11.20
CA ALA A 79 -4.45 1.14 10.20
C ALA A 79 -5.16 2.08 9.24
N TRP A 80 -4.47 3.17 8.91
CA TRP A 80 -4.93 4.17 7.97
C TRP A 80 -3.84 4.52 6.97
N GLY A 81 -4.21 5.20 5.90
CA GLY A 81 -3.28 5.88 5.00
C GLY A 81 -3.88 7.18 4.50
N GLN A 82 -3.03 8.02 3.91
CA GLN A 82 -3.43 9.29 3.34
C GLN A 82 -2.96 9.35 1.90
N LEU A 83 -3.85 9.74 1.00
CA LEU A 83 -3.54 10.03 -0.40
C LEU A 83 -3.73 11.52 -0.66
N TYR A 84 -2.68 12.18 -1.14
CA TYR A 84 -2.65 13.61 -1.43
C TYR A 84 -2.19 13.87 -2.86
N GLU A 85 -2.57 15.04 -3.40
CA GLU A 85 -1.72 15.70 -4.38
C GLU A 85 -0.42 16.16 -3.71
N ALA A 86 0.70 16.06 -4.41
CA ALA A 86 1.92 16.72 -3.96
C ALA A 86 1.71 18.24 -3.89
N GLU A 87 2.50 18.94 -3.08
CA GLU A 87 2.37 20.39 -2.81
C GLU A 87 2.30 21.24 -4.08
N GLN A 88 3.05 20.86 -5.13
CA GLN A 88 3.02 21.50 -6.44
C GLN A 88 1.76 21.23 -7.28
N GLY A 89 0.78 20.50 -6.74
CA GLY A 89 -0.43 20.04 -7.40
C GLY A 89 -0.23 18.80 -8.28
N ASN A 90 -1.32 18.36 -8.91
CA ASN A 90 -1.35 17.21 -9.81
C ASN A 90 -1.91 17.58 -11.19
N PRO A 91 -1.08 17.56 -12.26
CA PRO A 91 -1.53 17.93 -13.60
C PRO A 91 -2.24 16.81 -14.37
N ALA A 92 -2.33 15.59 -13.81
CA ALA A 92 -3.07 14.50 -14.43
C ALA A 92 -4.58 14.65 -14.19
N SER A 93 -5.35 14.49 -15.27
CA SER A 93 -6.81 14.63 -15.32
C SER A 93 -7.54 13.27 -15.46
N ASN A 94 -6.86 12.27 -16.03
CA ASN A 94 -7.40 10.95 -16.35
C ASN A 94 -6.69 9.82 -15.58
N THR A 95 -6.22 10.12 -14.37
CA THR A 95 -5.50 9.17 -13.51
C THR A 95 -6.20 9.00 -12.17
N ARG A 96 -6.23 7.75 -11.68
CA ARG A 96 -6.61 7.37 -10.31
C ARG A 96 -5.47 6.64 -9.62
N VAL A 97 -5.57 6.53 -8.30
CA VAL A 97 -4.72 5.65 -7.48
C VAL A 97 -5.53 4.44 -7.06
N GLN A 98 -5.13 3.26 -7.53
CA GLN A 98 -5.68 1.98 -7.09
C GLN A 98 -4.97 1.54 -5.81
N ILE A 99 -5.72 1.26 -4.75
CA ILE A 99 -5.24 0.88 -3.42
C ILE A 99 -5.81 -0.48 -3.06
N ARG A 100 -4.94 -1.40 -2.61
CA ARG A 100 -5.35 -2.72 -2.15
C ARG A 100 -4.56 -3.25 -0.97
N ASN A 101 -5.09 -4.29 -0.36
CA ASN A 101 -4.40 -5.16 0.59
C ASN A 101 -3.81 -4.40 1.77
N ILE A 102 -4.63 -3.58 2.42
CA ILE A 102 -4.24 -2.96 3.68
C ILE A 102 -4.14 -4.05 4.76
N ARG A 103 -3.06 -4.02 5.54
CA ARG A 103 -2.80 -5.01 6.59
C ARG A 103 -2.16 -4.35 7.80
N THR A 104 -2.47 -4.91 8.97
CA THR A 104 -1.88 -4.56 10.26
C THR A 104 -1.31 -5.80 10.91
N TYR A 105 -0.06 -5.72 11.35
CA TYR A 105 0.60 -6.75 12.13
C TYR A 105 1.09 -6.20 13.47
N ILE A 106 0.99 -7.02 14.51
CA ILE A 106 1.56 -6.75 15.83
C ILE A 106 2.63 -7.79 16.12
N LEU A 107 3.83 -7.32 16.50
CA LEU A 107 4.86 -8.16 17.11
C LEU A 107 4.54 -8.30 18.60
N SER A 108 4.33 -9.53 19.08
CA SER A 108 4.13 -9.78 20.51
C SER A 108 5.45 -9.55 21.29
N LYS A 109 5.36 -8.89 22.46
CA LYS A 109 6.47 -8.83 23.42
C LYS A 109 6.74 -10.22 23.99
N ARG A 110 5.68 -10.95 24.34
CA ARG A 110 5.75 -12.26 25.00
C ARG A 110 6.32 -13.35 24.09
N THR A 111 5.81 -13.47 22.88
CA THR A 111 6.18 -14.59 21.98
C THR A 111 7.26 -14.22 20.98
N ARG A 112 7.56 -12.93 20.82
CA ARG A 112 8.46 -12.41 19.77
C ARG A 112 8.04 -12.80 18.35
N ARG A 113 6.76 -13.15 18.14
CA ARG A 113 6.19 -13.49 16.83
C ARG A 113 5.25 -12.40 16.33
N TRP A 114 5.29 -12.17 15.03
CA TRP A 114 4.31 -11.34 14.34
C TRP A 114 2.98 -12.06 14.21
N ARG A 115 1.89 -11.34 14.46
CA ARG A 115 0.52 -11.79 14.23
C ARG A 115 -0.21 -10.79 13.35
N LEU A 116 -0.94 -11.29 12.35
CA LEU A 116 -1.88 -10.47 11.59
C LEU A 116 -3.03 -10.05 12.52
N LEU A 117 -3.21 -8.75 12.68
CA LEU A 117 -4.32 -8.19 13.45
C LEU A 117 -5.56 -7.99 12.60
N LYS A 118 -5.39 -7.39 11.42
CA LYS A 118 -6.48 -7.08 10.50
C LYS A 118 -5.95 -6.99 9.07
N SER A 119 -6.79 -7.33 8.11
CA SER A 119 -6.54 -7.13 6.69
C SER A 119 -7.82 -6.92 5.91
N SER A 120 -7.77 -6.13 4.85
CA SER A 120 -8.84 -6.06 3.84
C SER A 120 -8.25 -5.83 2.45
N VAL A 121 -8.92 -6.37 1.41
CA VAL A 121 -8.50 -6.15 0.02
C VAL A 121 -8.79 -4.70 -0.38
N GLY A 122 -10.03 -4.23 -0.19
CA GLY A 122 -10.37 -2.82 -0.33
C GLY A 122 -10.11 -2.03 0.96
N VAL A 123 -10.40 -0.73 0.90
CA VAL A 123 -10.38 0.20 2.05
C VAL A 123 -11.71 0.95 2.12
N ASP A 124 -12.06 1.42 3.31
CA ASP A 124 -13.06 2.47 3.49
C ASP A 124 -12.32 3.80 3.64
N GLY A 125 -13.03 4.93 3.53
CA GLY A 125 -12.40 6.23 3.67
C GLY A 125 -13.33 7.40 3.36
N ALA A 126 -12.82 8.62 3.58
CA ALA A 126 -13.50 9.86 3.24
C ALA A 126 -12.53 10.88 2.64
N ALA A 127 -13.08 11.84 1.90
CA ALA A 127 -12.31 12.96 1.38
C ALA A 127 -12.28 14.07 2.45
N TYR A 128 -11.17 14.20 3.16
CA TYR A 128 -10.98 15.20 4.22
C TYR A 128 -10.38 16.48 3.66
N ARG A 129 -10.72 17.63 4.24
CA ARG A 129 -9.99 18.88 4.00
C ARG A 129 -8.50 18.61 4.20
N GLU A 130 -7.65 19.14 3.31
CA GLU A 130 -6.23 18.79 3.25
C GLU A 130 -5.44 18.98 4.56
N ASP A 131 -5.89 19.81 5.49
CA ASP A 131 -5.28 20.02 6.81
C ASP A 131 -6.03 19.33 7.96
N PHE A 132 -7.08 18.56 7.68
CA PHE A 132 -7.99 17.92 8.64
C PHE A 132 -8.71 18.88 9.62
N ALA A 133 -8.67 20.18 9.40
CA ALA A 133 -9.21 21.12 10.37
C ALA A 133 -10.74 21.00 10.48
N GLY A 134 -11.20 20.96 11.73
CA GLY A 134 -12.62 20.83 12.08
C GLY A 134 -13.25 19.49 11.69
N ASP A 135 -12.45 18.45 11.42
CA ASP A 135 -12.92 17.14 10.97
C ASP A 135 -13.74 17.21 9.65
N ALA A 136 -13.57 18.30 8.90
CA ALA A 136 -14.36 18.58 7.71
C ALA A 136 -14.06 17.58 6.59
N ASN A 137 -15.08 16.86 6.12
CA ASN A 137 -14.97 15.84 5.10
C ASN A 137 -16.22 15.72 4.22
N LYS A 138 -16.07 15.00 3.11
CA LYS A 138 -17.14 14.68 2.15
C LYS A 138 -16.96 13.27 1.57
N PRO A 139 -17.98 12.72 0.89
CA PRO A 139 -17.83 11.45 0.18
C PRO A 139 -16.67 11.50 -0.84
N PRO A 140 -15.82 10.47 -0.89
CA PRO A 140 -14.68 10.41 -1.81
C PRO A 140 -15.09 9.96 -3.21
N ASP A 141 -14.32 10.36 -4.23
CA ASP A 141 -14.46 9.85 -5.60
C ASP A 141 -13.83 8.45 -5.71
N ILE A 142 -14.59 7.41 -5.33
CA ILE A 142 -14.18 6.01 -5.37
C ILE A 142 -14.79 5.29 -6.57
N ARG A 143 -13.96 4.49 -7.23
CA ARG A 143 -14.36 3.43 -8.16
C ARG A 143 -14.01 2.07 -7.55
N GLN A 144 -15.00 1.19 -7.42
CA GLN A 144 -14.75 -0.20 -7.03
C GLN A 144 -14.12 -0.96 -8.20
N GLU A 145 -13.08 -1.73 -7.93
CA GLU A 145 -12.40 -2.56 -8.91
C GLU A 145 -12.84 -4.02 -8.81
N ARG A 146 -12.72 -4.77 -9.90
CA ARG A 146 -13.18 -6.18 -9.97
C ARG A 146 -12.46 -7.10 -8.99
N ASP A 147 -11.23 -6.76 -8.61
CA ASP A 147 -10.42 -7.52 -7.64
C ASP A 147 -10.76 -7.17 -6.19
N GLY A 148 -11.80 -6.37 -5.93
CA GLY A 148 -12.23 -5.94 -4.60
C GLY A 148 -11.42 -4.79 -4.01
N SER A 149 -10.43 -4.28 -4.75
CA SER A 149 -9.71 -3.05 -4.42
C SER A 149 -10.52 -1.81 -4.79
N VAL A 150 -9.99 -0.63 -4.45
CA VAL A 150 -10.61 0.66 -4.81
C VAL A 150 -9.64 1.51 -5.59
N SER A 151 -10.16 2.29 -6.54
CA SER A 151 -9.41 3.35 -7.23
C SER A 151 -10.02 4.71 -6.92
N VAL A 152 -9.19 5.64 -6.47
CA VAL A 152 -9.64 6.92 -5.92
C VAL A 152 -8.91 8.10 -6.56
N LYS A 153 -9.54 9.28 -6.56
CA LYS A 153 -8.89 10.57 -6.82
C LYS A 153 -8.81 11.39 -5.53
N ALA A 154 -7.69 12.07 -5.34
CA ALA A 154 -7.52 13.14 -4.35
C ALA A 154 -7.25 14.47 -5.08
N GLY A 155 -7.44 15.59 -4.38
CA GLY A 155 -7.23 16.94 -4.91
C GLY A 155 -8.41 17.88 -4.66
N GLY A 156 -8.30 19.10 -5.19
CA GLY A 156 -9.34 20.12 -5.05
C GLY A 156 -9.56 20.59 -3.61
N GLY A 157 -8.51 20.63 -2.79
CA GLY A 157 -8.56 21.00 -1.37
C GLY A 157 -8.88 19.84 -0.43
N TYR A 158 -8.97 18.61 -0.96
CA TYR A 158 -9.25 17.42 -0.17
C TYR A 158 -8.24 16.30 -0.41
N ASN A 159 -7.79 15.69 0.68
CA ASN A 159 -7.07 14.42 0.66
C ASN A 159 -8.04 13.25 0.74
N TYR A 160 -7.58 12.04 0.40
CA TYR A 160 -8.32 10.83 0.71
C TYR A 160 -7.67 10.13 1.91
N HIS A 161 -8.34 10.18 3.06
CA HIS A 161 -7.96 9.45 4.25
C HIS A 161 -8.71 8.12 4.25
N PHE A 162 -7.98 7.03 4.32
CA PHE A 162 -8.54 5.69 4.20
C PHE A 162 -8.09 4.78 5.33
N TRP A 163 -8.89 3.75 5.60
CA TRP A 163 -8.64 2.80 6.66
C TRP A 163 -9.09 1.39 6.28
N THR A 164 -8.66 0.42 7.09
CA THR A 164 -9.08 -0.98 6.94
C THR A 164 -10.60 -1.11 6.98
N LYS A 165 -11.17 -1.88 6.04
CA LYS A 165 -12.61 -2.15 6.04
C LYS A 165 -13.08 -2.73 7.37
N ASN A 166 -14.32 -2.45 7.73
CA ASN A 166 -14.91 -2.86 9.02
C ASN A 166 -14.18 -2.26 10.24
N GLY A 167 -13.56 -1.08 10.06
CA GLY A 167 -13.06 -0.23 11.14
C GLY A 167 -11.94 -0.84 11.99
N ARG A 168 -12.00 -0.57 13.30
CA ARG A 168 -10.95 -0.86 14.28
C ARG A 168 -10.84 -2.36 14.62
N SER A 169 -9.76 -2.73 15.30
CA SER A 169 -9.54 -4.06 15.88
C SER A 169 -9.04 -3.95 17.32
N LEU A 170 -9.49 -4.86 18.18
CA LEU A 170 -9.02 -4.95 19.58
C LEU A 170 -7.54 -5.34 19.65
N ILE A 171 -6.83 -4.74 20.60
CA ILE A 171 -5.43 -5.04 20.90
C ILE A 171 -5.29 -5.44 22.36
N ASN A 172 -4.25 -6.22 22.66
CA ASN A 172 -3.78 -6.35 24.03
C ASN A 172 -2.76 -5.23 24.27
N PRO A 173 -3.09 -4.19 25.06
CA PRO A 173 -2.19 -3.06 25.30
C PRO A 173 -0.88 -3.50 25.97
N ASN A 174 -0.91 -4.59 26.74
CA ASN A 174 0.24 -5.09 27.47
C ASN A 174 1.18 -5.95 26.61
N ASP A 175 0.81 -6.27 25.36
CA ASP A 175 1.58 -7.17 24.49
C ASP A 175 1.86 -6.59 23.09
N ILE A 176 2.31 -5.33 23.06
CA ILE A 176 2.77 -4.66 21.84
C ILE A 176 4.29 -4.49 21.89
N GLY A 177 5.00 -5.26 21.07
CA GLY A 177 6.44 -5.19 20.90
C GLY A 177 6.87 -4.48 19.63
N GLY A 178 5.92 -4.24 18.71
CA GLY A 178 6.12 -3.62 17.41
C GLY A 178 4.81 -3.61 16.63
N ILE A 179 4.62 -2.61 15.78
CA ILE A 179 3.48 -2.47 14.89
C ILE A 179 4.00 -2.28 13.48
N PHE A 180 3.36 -2.95 12.54
CA PHE A 180 3.61 -2.78 11.12
C PHE A 180 2.28 -2.64 10.38
N THR A 181 2.13 -1.55 9.63
CA THR A 181 0.99 -1.34 8.73
C THR A 181 1.50 -1.22 7.30
N THR A 182 0.73 -1.75 6.37
CA THR A 182 1.09 -1.71 4.95
C THR A 182 -0.12 -1.72 4.05
N CYS A 183 0.00 -1.09 2.89
CA CYS A 183 -0.91 -1.28 1.77
C CYS A 183 -0.11 -1.33 0.46
N GLN A 184 -0.78 -1.69 -0.63
CA GLN A 184 -0.23 -1.61 -1.97
C GLN A 184 -0.99 -0.56 -2.76
N ALA A 185 -0.29 0.25 -3.56
CA ALA A 185 -0.94 1.18 -4.48
C ALA A 185 -0.22 1.27 -5.84
N ARG A 186 -0.96 1.71 -6.87
CA ARG A 186 -0.45 2.07 -8.19
C ARG A 186 -1.34 3.09 -8.89
N LEU A 187 -0.81 3.74 -9.92
CA LEU A 187 -1.57 4.59 -10.83
C LEU A 187 -2.33 3.75 -11.87
N VAL A 188 -3.60 4.08 -12.09
CA VAL A 188 -4.46 3.47 -13.11
C VAL A 188 -5.18 4.55 -13.92
N VAL A 189 -5.59 4.20 -15.14
CA VAL A 189 -6.37 5.10 -16.00
C VAL A 189 -7.79 5.21 -15.44
N ASP A 190 -8.30 6.43 -15.38
CA ASP A 190 -9.68 6.72 -14.95
C ASP A 190 -10.68 6.33 -16.03
N ASN A 191 -10.60 6.96 -17.20
CA ASN A 191 -11.45 6.65 -18.33
C ASN A 191 -10.61 6.07 -19.49
N PRO A 192 -10.81 4.80 -19.86
CA PRO A 192 -10.04 4.16 -20.94
C PRO A 192 -10.30 4.78 -22.33
N ARG A 193 -11.33 5.63 -22.48
CA ARG A 193 -11.63 6.37 -23.71
C ARG A 193 -10.92 7.72 -23.80
N LYS A 194 -10.19 8.14 -22.76
CA LYS A 194 -9.40 9.37 -22.73
C LYS A 194 -7.91 9.03 -22.77
N PRO A 195 -7.02 9.96 -23.21
CA PRO A 195 -5.58 9.72 -23.22
C PRO A 195 -5.04 9.30 -21.85
N ASP A 196 -4.09 8.37 -21.83
CA ASP A 196 -3.36 8.00 -20.61
C ASP A 196 -2.42 9.15 -20.21
N ASP A 197 -2.63 9.72 -19.03
CA ASP A 197 -1.81 10.80 -18.49
C ASP A 197 -1.10 10.45 -17.17
N ARG A 198 -0.99 9.15 -16.84
CA ARG A 198 -0.40 8.70 -15.57
C ARG A 198 1.05 9.17 -15.36
N ALA A 199 1.81 9.35 -16.44
CA ALA A 199 3.17 9.88 -16.37
C ALA A 199 3.24 11.32 -15.82
N LYS A 200 2.14 12.08 -15.92
CA LYS A 200 2.01 13.43 -15.39
C LYS A 200 1.59 13.44 -13.91
N ALA A 201 1.05 12.32 -13.41
CA ALA A 201 0.41 12.30 -12.10
C ALA A 201 1.40 12.54 -10.96
N LYS A 202 0.99 13.38 -10.00
CA LYS A 202 1.75 13.74 -8.79
C LYS A 202 0.93 13.42 -7.53
N TYR A 203 0.58 12.15 -7.40
CA TYR A 203 -0.04 11.61 -6.19
C TYR A 203 1.02 11.07 -5.24
N ILE A 204 0.88 11.40 -3.96
CA ILE A 204 1.71 10.85 -2.89
C ILE A 204 0.84 10.11 -1.86
N LEU A 205 1.35 9.00 -1.35
CA LEU A 205 0.65 8.18 -0.37
C LEU A 205 1.59 7.77 0.77
N ASN A 206 1.04 7.65 1.97
CA ASN A 206 1.70 7.05 3.12
C ASN A 206 0.81 5.99 3.81
N MET A 207 1.35 5.37 4.85
CA MET A 207 0.62 4.52 5.77
C MET A 207 0.88 4.97 7.20
N GLY A 208 -0.07 4.70 8.09
CA GLY A 208 0.02 4.98 9.51
C GLY A 208 -1.00 4.15 10.29
N GLY A 209 -1.20 4.53 11.55
CA GLY A 209 -2.24 3.94 12.38
C GLY A 209 -2.49 4.75 13.63
N ASP A 210 -3.67 4.55 14.20
CA ASP A 210 -4.10 5.18 15.45
C ASP A 210 -4.48 4.13 16.47
N TYR A 211 -4.13 4.39 17.72
CA TYR A 211 -4.79 3.77 18.86
C TYR A 211 -6.11 4.47 19.15
N TRP A 212 -7.06 3.72 19.70
CA TRP A 212 -8.40 4.17 20.07
C TRP A 212 -8.80 3.57 21.41
N LEU A 213 -9.62 4.29 22.20
CA LEU A 213 -10.03 3.82 23.53
C LEU A 213 -10.68 2.45 23.42
N ASP A 214 -11.58 2.30 22.45
CA ASP A 214 -12.24 1.06 22.11
C ASP A 214 -12.72 1.06 20.63
N LEU A 215 -13.51 0.06 20.27
CA LEU A 215 -14.03 -0.12 18.91
C LEU A 215 -15.06 0.93 18.47
N ALA A 216 -15.74 1.59 19.41
CA ALA A 216 -16.87 2.48 19.17
C ALA A 216 -16.60 3.95 19.54
N ALA A 217 -15.51 4.24 20.25
CA ALA A 217 -15.17 5.59 20.71
C ALA A 217 -15.25 6.62 19.56
N PRO A 218 -16.03 7.71 19.69
CA PRO A 218 -16.09 8.74 18.67
C PRO A 218 -14.76 9.51 18.64
N TRP A 219 -14.46 10.20 17.55
CA TRP A 219 -13.36 11.17 17.56
C TRP A 219 -13.73 12.34 18.48
N ASP A 220 -12.82 12.72 19.37
CA ASP A 220 -12.97 13.86 20.28
C ASP A 220 -11.59 14.52 20.46
N HIS A 221 -11.16 15.29 19.46
CA HIS A 221 -9.97 16.15 19.54
C HIS A 221 -8.72 15.45 20.12
N PHE A 222 -8.42 14.23 19.65
CA PHE A 222 -7.29 13.40 20.09
C PHE A 222 -7.30 12.96 21.57
N LYS A 223 -8.46 13.05 22.24
CA LYS A 223 -8.65 12.47 23.58
C LYS A 223 -9.00 10.98 23.51
N THR A 224 -9.70 10.58 22.46
CA THR A 224 -10.20 9.20 22.25
C THR A 224 -9.34 8.37 21.31
N ASN A 225 -8.41 9.02 20.61
CA ASN A 225 -7.43 8.39 19.73
C ASN A 225 -6.05 9.05 19.85
N GLY A 226 -5.01 8.30 19.49
CA GLY A 226 -3.64 8.81 19.43
C GLY A 226 -2.85 8.15 18.32
N GLY A 227 -2.09 8.95 17.56
CA GLY A 227 -1.29 8.48 16.44
C GLY A 227 -0.20 7.53 16.91
N ILE A 228 -0.14 6.33 16.32
CA ILE A 228 0.94 5.36 16.53
C ILE A 228 2.22 5.89 15.87
N GLY A 229 2.08 6.36 14.64
CA GLY A 229 3.12 6.88 13.78
C GLY A 229 2.71 6.79 12.33
N MET A 230 3.55 7.32 11.45
CA MET A 230 3.35 7.28 10.01
C MET A 230 4.66 7.15 9.25
N GLY A 231 4.58 6.45 8.13
CA GLY A 231 5.65 6.39 7.15
C GLY A 231 5.68 7.64 6.29
N ARG A 232 6.73 7.74 5.49
CA ARG A 232 6.92 8.85 4.57
C ARG A 232 5.90 8.80 3.44
N PHE A 233 5.54 9.98 2.93
CA PHE A 233 4.86 10.09 1.66
C PHE A 233 5.78 9.72 0.51
N LYS A 234 5.31 8.85 -0.37
CA LYS A 234 6.00 8.48 -1.61
C LYS A 234 5.12 8.74 -2.81
N TYR A 235 5.72 9.10 -3.93
CA TYR A 235 4.98 9.15 -5.19
C TYR A 235 4.45 7.75 -5.55
N VAL A 236 3.16 7.69 -5.87
CA VAL A 236 2.53 6.51 -6.44
C VAL A 236 2.98 6.38 -7.91
N ARG A 237 3.38 5.18 -8.32
CA ARG A 237 3.85 4.89 -9.69
C ARG A 237 2.91 3.93 -10.42
N ASN A 238 3.16 3.71 -11.71
CA ASN A 238 2.33 2.83 -12.55
C ASN A 238 2.38 1.35 -12.14
N ARG A 239 3.46 0.93 -11.49
CA ARG A 239 3.61 -0.43 -10.94
C ARG A 239 3.12 -0.48 -9.51
N TRP A 240 2.67 -1.65 -9.07
CA TRP A 240 2.38 -1.89 -7.66
C TRP A 240 3.60 -1.61 -6.79
N GLN A 241 3.38 -0.85 -5.72
CA GLN A 241 4.38 -0.55 -4.70
C GLN A 241 3.73 -0.69 -3.33
N ALA A 242 4.53 -1.10 -2.34
CA ALA A 242 4.11 -1.09 -0.94
C ALA A 242 4.37 0.27 -0.30
N PHE A 243 3.51 0.63 0.64
CA PHE A 243 3.63 1.81 1.51
C PHE A 243 3.50 1.32 2.93
N ASN A 244 4.38 1.79 3.81
CA ASN A 244 4.58 1.14 5.11
C ASN A 244 4.68 2.16 6.23
N MET A 245 4.27 1.74 7.42
CA MET A 245 4.72 2.30 8.68
C MET A 245 5.17 1.17 9.60
N THR A 246 6.26 1.37 10.33
CA THR A 246 6.65 0.49 11.43
C THR A 246 7.12 1.29 12.63
N THR A 247 6.83 0.79 13.82
CA THR A 247 7.32 1.36 15.09
C THR A 247 8.68 0.78 15.50
N LEU A 248 9.17 -0.25 14.80
CA LEU A 248 10.43 -0.90 15.12
C LEU A 248 11.62 -0.18 14.48
N PRO A 249 12.74 -0.03 15.21
CA PRO A 249 13.98 0.45 14.61
C PRO A 249 14.53 -0.58 13.62
N GLU A 250 15.33 -0.11 12.66
CA GLU A 250 15.92 -0.93 11.60
C GLU A 250 16.55 -2.23 12.11
N ALA A 251 17.37 -2.15 13.16
CA ALA A 251 18.08 -3.32 13.69
C ALA A 251 17.10 -4.42 14.15
N GLN A 252 15.94 -4.04 14.67
CA GLN A 252 14.91 -5.00 15.08
C GLN A 252 14.13 -5.57 13.89
N ILE A 253 13.80 -4.74 12.89
CA ILE A 253 13.17 -5.21 11.65
C ILE A 253 14.06 -6.20 10.90
N ARG A 254 15.37 -5.95 10.84
CA ARG A 254 16.32 -6.88 10.19
C ARG A 254 16.41 -8.22 10.91
N ARG A 255 16.39 -8.21 12.25
CA ARG A 255 16.46 -9.43 13.07
C ARG A 255 15.15 -10.23 13.05
N ASN A 256 14.00 -9.56 13.00
CA ASN A 256 12.69 -10.20 13.04
C ASN A 256 11.73 -9.47 12.09
N PRO A 257 11.84 -9.71 10.77
CA PRO A 257 11.03 -9.01 9.79
C PRO A 257 9.56 -9.42 9.90
N PRO A 258 8.61 -8.49 9.70
CA PRO A 258 7.20 -8.86 9.60
C PRO A 258 6.95 -9.73 8.36
N PRO A 259 5.80 -10.41 8.27
CA PRO A 259 5.38 -11.05 7.03
C PRO A 259 5.33 -10.04 5.87
N ILE A 260 6.01 -10.36 4.76
CA ILE A 260 6.14 -9.46 3.60
C ILE A 260 5.50 -10.14 2.39
N SER A 261 4.45 -9.51 1.86
CA SER A 261 3.76 -9.87 0.61
C SER A 261 4.15 -8.95 -0.54
#